data_AF-A0A920B3Q2-F1
#
_entry.id   AF-A0A920B3Q2-F1
#
_cell.length_a   1.000
_cell.length_b   1.000
_cell.length_c   1.000
_cell.angle_alpha   90.00
_cell.angle_beta   90.00
_cell.angle_gamma   90.00
#
_symmetry.space_group_name_H-M   'P 1'
#
loop_
_entity.id
_entity.type
_entity.pdbx_description
1 polymer ?
#
loop_
_entity_poly.entity_id
_entity_poly.type
_entity_poly.pdbx_seq_one_letter_code
_entity_poly.pdbx_strand_id
1 'polypeptide(L)'
;MKNQNISISTNQTITEDNFQEIILEIIYDVIGKRKLIHSRYDELIKKLWGSSKPTTLKTNLGKYLLTRLLRESDRAFAEAQSLAKQLCPTCKKDFSNYDENYSENLH
;
A
#
# COMPACT_ATOMS: atom_id res chain seq x y z
N MET A 1 -19.34 7.51 -8.10
CA MET A 1 -18.67 6.19 -8.09
C MET A 1 -18.91 5.56 -6.73
N LYS A 2 -19.50 4.37 -6.66
CA LYS A 2 -19.92 3.75 -5.39
C LYS A 2 -18.67 3.28 -4.64
N ASN A 3 -18.40 3.86 -3.47
CA ASN A 3 -17.49 3.28 -2.47
C ASN A 3 -18.18 2.03 -1.91
N GLN A 4 -17.80 0.85 -2.40
CA GLN A 4 -18.17 -0.40 -1.75
C GLN A 4 -17.10 -0.66 -0.69
N ASN A 5 -17.48 -0.50 0.58
CA ASN A 5 -16.71 -1.04 1.68
C ASN A 5 -16.77 -2.57 1.57
N ILE A 6 -15.64 -3.18 1.20
CA ILE A 6 -15.52 -4.64 1.08
C ILE A 6 -15.34 -5.20 2.49
N SER A 7 -16.42 -5.74 3.06
CA SER A 7 -16.38 -6.55 4.26
C SER A 7 -16.18 -8.02 3.87
N ILE A 8 -14.94 -8.49 3.87
CA ILE A 8 -14.64 -9.91 3.70
C ILE A 8 -15.17 -10.64 4.94
N SER A 9 -16.18 -11.48 4.75
CA SER A 9 -16.76 -12.30 5.81
C SER A 9 -15.71 -13.31 6.28
N THR A 10 -15.38 -13.29 7.57
CA THR A 10 -14.30 -14.07 8.20
C THR A 10 -14.49 -15.60 8.18
N ASN A 11 -15.55 -16.12 7.55
CA ASN A 11 -15.89 -17.55 7.55
C ASN A 11 -15.86 -18.21 6.14
N GLN A 12 -15.37 -17.54 5.10
CA GLN A 12 -15.24 -18.17 3.77
C GLN A 12 -13.91 -18.94 3.64
N THR A 13 -14.00 -20.23 3.31
CA THR A 13 -12.85 -21.03 2.90
C THR A 13 -12.33 -20.49 1.56
N ILE A 14 -11.12 -19.95 1.56
CA ILE A 14 -10.45 -19.48 0.35
C ILE A 14 -9.94 -20.71 -0.42
N THR A 15 -10.36 -20.82 -1.67
CA THR A 15 -9.97 -21.85 -2.64
C THR A 15 -9.01 -21.22 -3.64
N GLU A 16 -8.31 -22.02 -4.45
CA GLU A 16 -7.40 -21.47 -5.47
C GLU A 16 -8.15 -20.60 -6.49
N ASP A 17 -9.34 -21.03 -6.90
CA ASP A 17 -10.15 -20.34 -7.91
C ASP A 17 -10.64 -18.98 -7.40
N ASN A 18 -11.13 -18.90 -6.16
CA ASN A 18 -11.55 -17.62 -5.59
C ASN A 18 -10.36 -16.74 -5.16
N PHE A 19 -9.19 -17.32 -4.91
CA PHE A 19 -7.99 -16.57 -4.58
C PHE A 19 -7.52 -15.70 -5.76
N GLN A 20 -7.57 -16.21 -6.99
CA GLN A 20 -7.20 -15.42 -8.17
C GLN A 20 -8.08 -14.18 -8.33
N GLU A 21 -9.39 -14.32 -8.14
CA GLU A 21 -10.34 -13.19 -8.15
C GLU A 21 -10.04 -12.21 -7.02
N ILE A 22 -9.79 -12.70 -5.80
CA ILE A 22 -9.40 -11.88 -4.65
C ILE A 22 -8.11 -11.09 -4.93
N ILE A 23 -7.12 -11.68 -5.62
CA ILE A 23 -5.90 -10.96 -5.99
C ILE A 23 -6.21 -9.80 -6.94
N LEU A 24 -7.06 -10.01 -7.94
CA LEU A 24 -7.47 -8.94 -8.86
C LEU A 24 -8.22 -7.83 -8.11
N GLU A 25 -9.07 -8.17 -7.16
CA GLU A 25 -9.76 -7.20 -6.30
C GLU A 25 -8.77 -6.38 -5.44
N ILE A 26 -7.80 -7.04 -4.81
CA ILE A 26 -6.74 -6.38 -4.03
C ILE A 26 -5.95 -5.40 -4.91
N ILE A 27 -5.59 -5.81 -6.13
CA ILE A 27 -4.88 -4.95 -7.09
C ILE A 27 -5.73 -3.74 -7.46
N TYR A 28 -7.02 -3.94 -7.76
CA TYR A 28 -7.92 -2.86 -8.12
C TYR A 28 -8.08 -1.84 -6.98
N ASP A 29 -8.30 -2.33 -5.76
CA ASP A 29 -8.44 -1.51 -4.56
C ASP A 29 -7.17 -0.70 -4.26
N VAL A 30 -5.99 -1.32 -4.29
CA VAL A 30 -4.73 -0.62 -3.98
C VAL A 30 -4.39 0.45 -5.03
N ILE A 31 -4.67 0.20 -6.30
CA ILE A 31 -4.54 1.22 -7.36
C ILE A 31 -5.48 2.40 -7.09
N GLY A 32 -6.73 2.12 -6.69
CA GLY A 32 -7.70 3.14 -6.30
C GLY A 32 -7.23 3.97 -5.11
N LYS A 33 -6.76 3.32 -4.05
CA LYS A 33 -6.19 3.99 -2.85
C LYS A 33 -5.01 4.88 -3.20
N ARG A 34 -4.07 4.40 -4.04
CA ARG A 34 -2.92 5.22 -4.46
C ARG A 34 -3.35 6.44 -5.26
N LYS A 35 -4.28 6.30 -6.20
CA LYS A 35 -4.84 7.44 -6.93
C LYS A 35 -5.41 8.48 -5.96
N LEU A 36 -6.20 8.05 -4.97
CA LEU A 36 -6.77 8.96 -3.97
C LEU A 36 -5.71 9.67 -3.12
N ILE A 37 -4.68 8.95 -2.67
CA ILE A 37 -3.55 9.53 -1.93
C ILE A 37 -2.87 10.59 -2.80
N HIS A 38 -2.50 10.25 -4.03
CA HIS A 38 -1.82 11.17 -4.95
C HIS A 38 -2.68 12.40 -5.26
N SER A 39 -3.98 12.26 -5.49
CA SER A 39 -4.89 13.40 -5.69
C SER A 39 -4.92 14.34 -4.49
N ARG A 40 -4.95 13.83 -3.25
CA ARG A 40 -4.91 14.67 -2.05
C ARG A 40 -3.61 15.47 -1.96
N TYR A 41 -2.47 14.83 -2.23
CA TYR A 41 -1.17 15.53 -2.19
C TYR A 41 -1.00 16.51 -3.35
N ASP A 42 -1.55 16.22 -4.54
CA ASP A 42 -1.58 17.16 -5.66
C ASP A 42 -2.30 18.47 -5.28
N GLU A 43 -3.45 18.38 -4.61
CA GLU A 43 -4.15 19.57 -4.09
C GLU A 43 -3.30 20.37 -3.09
N LEU A 44 -2.60 19.69 -2.17
CA LEU A 44 -1.72 20.33 -1.20
C LEU A 44 -0.53 21.02 -1.86
N ILE A 45 0.08 20.38 -2.86
CA ILE A 45 1.21 20.93 -3.62
C ILE A 45 0.74 22.16 -4.41
N LYS A 46 -0.42 22.10 -5.07
CA LYS A 46 -1.03 23.26 -5.77
C LYS A 46 -1.25 24.45 -4.83
N LYS A 47 -1.80 24.20 -3.63
CA LYS A 47 -1.99 25.23 -2.60
C LYS A 47 -0.65 25.82 -2.13
N LEU A 48 0.36 24.98 -1.92
CA LEU A 48 1.70 25.43 -1.52
C LEU A 48 2.34 26.30 -2.61
N TRP A 49 2.25 25.87 -3.86
CA TRP A 49 2.78 26.57 -5.03
C TRP A 49 2.18 27.97 -5.15
N GLY A 50 0.85 28.08 -5.11
CA GLY A 50 0.11 29.35 -5.21
C GLY A 50 0.16 30.24 -3.97
N SER A 51 0.75 29.79 -2.86
CA SER A 51 0.79 30.59 -1.62
C SER A 51 1.78 31.77 -1.70
N SER A 52 1.59 32.81 -0.87
CA SER A 52 2.52 33.93 -0.73
C SER A 52 3.72 33.65 0.18
N LYS A 53 3.95 32.39 0.57
CA LYS A 53 5.03 32.01 1.50
C LYS A 53 6.42 32.21 0.86
N PRO A 54 7.46 32.50 1.67
CA PRO A 54 8.83 32.55 1.17
C PRO A 54 9.24 31.26 0.48
N THR A 55 10.06 31.37 -0.58
CA THR A 55 10.54 30.21 -1.36
C THR A 55 11.23 29.16 -0.50
N THR A 56 12.02 29.56 0.50
CA THR A 56 12.69 28.63 1.43
C THR A 56 11.69 27.77 2.19
N LEU A 57 10.60 28.37 2.69
CA LEU A 57 9.53 27.66 3.39
C LEU A 57 8.74 26.75 2.43
N LYS A 58 8.45 27.22 1.20
CA LYS A 58 7.83 26.39 0.16
C LYS A 58 8.67 25.16 -0.14
N THR A 59 9.98 25.31 -0.29
CA THR A 59 10.90 24.20 -0.56
C THR A 59 10.88 23.17 0.58
N ASN A 60 10.97 23.61 1.84
CA ASN A 60 10.96 22.71 2.99
C ASN A 60 9.64 21.95 3.12
N LEU A 61 8.51 22.64 2.97
CA LEU A 61 7.18 22.02 2.98
C LEU A 61 6.99 21.08 1.78
N GLY A 62 7.47 21.45 0.60
CA GLY A 62 7.39 20.61 -0.60
C GLY A 62 8.16 19.30 -0.43
N LYS A 63 9.39 19.35 0.10
CA LYS A 63 10.16 18.14 0.43
C LYS A 63 9.42 17.26 1.43
N TYR A 64 8.86 17.85 2.49
CA TYR A 64 8.07 17.13 3.48
C TYR A 64 6.85 16.44 2.86
N LEU A 65 6.05 17.16 2.06
CA LEU A 65 4.88 16.62 1.38
C LEU A 65 5.26 15.49 0.43
N LEU A 66 6.35 15.62 -0.32
CA LEU A 66 6.85 14.57 -1.20
C LEU A 66 7.21 13.29 -0.44
N THR A 67 7.96 13.41 0.66
CA THR A 67 8.30 12.26 1.51
C THR A 67 7.05 11.59 2.09
N ARG A 68 6.06 12.37 2.52
CA ARG A 68 4.80 11.85 3.05
C ARG A 68 3.95 11.14 1.99
N LEU A 69 3.84 11.72 0.80
CA LEU A 69 3.18 11.11 -0.36
C LEU A 69 3.76 9.73 -0.67
N LEU A 70 5.09 9.64 -0.79
CA LEU A 70 5.78 8.38 -1.07
C LEU A 70 5.49 7.34 0.03
N ARG A 71 5.70 7.71 1.29
CA ARG A 71 5.47 6.79 2.43
C ARG A 71 4.04 6.27 2.51
N GLU A 72 3.04 7.12 2.30
CA GLU A 72 1.64 6.71 2.38
C GLU A 72 1.22 5.87 1.16
N SER A 73 1.67 6.25 -0.03
CA SER A 73 1.47 5.46 -1.26
C SER A 73 2.07 4.05 -1.13
N ASP A 74 3.30 3.95 -0.65
CA ASP A 74 4.03 2.68 -0.56
C ASP A 74 3.48 1.81 0.56
N ARG A 75 3.03 2.41 1.67
CA ARG A 75 2.32 1.68 2.73
C ARG A 75 1.06 0.98 2.21
N ALA A 76 0.27 1.66 1.37
CA ALA A 76 -0.93 1.05 0.79
C ALA A 76 -0.59 -0.21 -0.03
N PHE A 77 0.53 -0.18 -0.77
CA PHE A 77 1.03 -1.36 -1.48
C PHE A 77 1.55 -2.46 -0.57
N ALA A 78 2.28 -2.10 0.49
CA ALA A 78 2.81 -3.08 1.43
C ALA A 78 1.67 -3.81 2.18
N GLU A 79 0.63 -3.08 2.58
CA GLU A 79 -0.58 -3.64 3.20
C GLU A 79 -1.32 -4.59 2.25
N ALA A 80 -1.47 -4.20 0.97
CA ALA A 80 -2.09 -5.04 -0.05
C ALA A 80 -1.31 -6.34 -0.31
N GLN A 81 0.03 -6.26 -0.39
CA GLN A 81 0.89 -7.44 -0.54
C GLN A 81 0.81 -8.36 0.69
N SER A 82 0.80 -7.79 1.89
CA SER A 82 0.63 -8.54 3.14
C SER A 82 -0.72 -9.27 3.16
N LEU A 83 -1.80 -8.60 2.75
CA LEU A 83 -3.13 -9.19 2.66
C LEU A 83 -3.16 -10.35 1.64
N ALA A 84 -2.64 -10.13 0.43
CA ALA A 84 -2.54 -11.17 -0.60
C ALA A 84 -1.81 -12.40 -0.08
N LYS A 85 -0.70 -12.19 0.63
CA LYS A 85 0.08 -13.27 1.26
C LYS A 85 -0.70 -14.00 2.36
N GLN A 86 -1.45 -13.29 3.20
CA GLN A 86 -2.25 -13.87 4.27
C GLN A 86 -3.41 -14.73 3.74
N LEU A 87 -4.01 -14.30 2.63
CA LEU A 87 -5.15 -14.96 1.99
C LEU A 87 -4.72 -16.12 1.07
N CYS A 88 -3.43 -16.23 0.75
CA CYS A 88 -2.95 -17.26 -0.14
C CYS A 88 -3.14 -18.66 0.47
N PRO A 89 -3.89 -19.56 -0.19
CA PRO A 89 -4.21 -20.88 0.33
C PRO A 89 -2.99 -21.82 0.38
N THR A 90 -1.99 -21.59 -0.48
CA THR A 90 -0.81 -22.45 -0.64
C THR A 90 0.49 -21.84 -0.11
N CYS A 91 0.56 -20.52 0.10
CA CYS A 91 1.78 -19.81 0.47
C CYS A 91 2.22 -19.97 1.95
N LYS A 92 1.44 -20.69 2.78
CA LYS A 92 1.79 -20.94 4.20
C LYS A 92 2.95 -21.93 4.40
N LYS A 93 3.44 -22.60 3.35
CA LYS A 93 4.46 -23.65 3.48
C LYS A 93 5.92 -23.17 3.62
N ASP A 94 6.23 -21.90 3.36
CA ASP A 94 7.63 -21.48 3.19
C ASP A 94 8.22 -20.57 4.31
N PHE A 95 7.61 -20.52 5.50
CA PHE A 95 8.15 -19.70 6.61
C PHE A 95 9.05 -20.42 7.61
N SER A 96 9.26 -21.74 7.51
CA SER A 96 10.21 -22.44 8.38
C SER A 96 11.66 -22.46 7.86
N ASN A 97 11.92 -22.02 6.63
CA ASN A 97 13.25 -22.13 6.00
C ASN A 97 14.00 -20.81 5.78
N TYR A 98 13.38 -19.66 6.06
CA TYR A 98 14.04 -18.35 5.88
C TYR A 98 14.77 -17.85 7.14
N ASP A 99 14.44 -18.36 8.32
CA ASP A 99 15.09 -17.93 9.58
C ASP A 99 16.40 -18.69 9.87
N GLU A 100 16.62 -19.89 9.32
CA GLU A 100 17.88 -20.65 9.52
C GLU A 100 19.04 -20.13 8.65
N ASN A 101 18.76 -19.60 7.46
CA ASN A 101 19.82 -19.16 6.53
C ASN A 101 20.36 -17.74 6.79
N TYR A 102 19.71 -16.94 7.66
CA TYR A 102 20.19 -15.60 7.97
C TYR A 102 21.22 -15.59 9.11
N SER A 103 21.22 -16.59 10.01
CA SER A 103 22.19 -16.67 11.11
C SER A 103 23.53 -17.30 10.73
N GLU A 104 23.58 -18.14 9.68
CA GLU A 104 24.84 -18.79 9.25
C GLU A 104 25.76 -17.87 8.43
N ASN A 105 25.25 -16.74 7.91
CA ASN A 105 26.03 -15.81 7.08
C ASN A 105 26.59 -14.60 7.85
N LEU A 106 26.68 -14.68 9.17
CA LEU A 106 27.16 -13.60 10.05
C LEU A 106 28.35 -13.98 10.94
N HIS A 107 29.07 -15.07 10.61
CA HIS A 107 30.31 -15.47 11.26
C HIS A 107 31.49 -15.51 10.29
#